data_AF-A0A1F8RV49-F1
#
_entry.id   AF-A0A1F8RV49-F1
#
_cell.length_a   1.000
_cell.length_b   1.000
_cell.length_c   1.000
_cell.angle_alpha   90.00
_cell.angle_beta   90.00
_cell.angle_gamma   90.00
#
_symmetry.space_group_name_H-M   'P 1'
#
loop_
_entity.id
_entity.type
_entity.pdbx_description
1 polymer ?
#
loop_
_entity_poly.entity_id
_entity_poly.type
_entity_poly.pdbx_seq_one_letter_code
_entity_poly.pdbx_strand_id
1 'polypeptide(L)'
;MQDWLLSQRPVDVVRELQLNALDLLDQHQYRMAVIEARTSLEIAVDEALLSAMTAKGVEPRAASDILDCRPSLDATLRDVVDDAKIGKKLGRGCSEYLGINPLNTSLGPKWRRAKQLREDASHHGRIVNQHEAVEAVELMSEMISLIRASAARPA
;
A
#
# COMPACT_ATOMS: atom_id res chain seq x y z
N MET A 1 31.81 -9.62 -3.99
CA MET A 1 30.37 -9.45 -4.27
C MET A 1 29.65 -9.17 -2.94
N GLN A 2 29.95 -8.05 -2.28
CA GLN A 2 29.42 -7.70 -0.94
C GLN A 2 29.30 -6.18 -0.69
N ASP A 3 29.53 -5.33 -1.70
CA ASP A 3 29.61 -3.87 -1.48
C ASP A 3 28.25 -3.21 -1.22
N TRP A 4 27.14 -3.86 -1.57
CA TRP A 4 25.79 -3.32 -1.33
C TRP A 4 25.36 -3.39 0.14
N LEU A 5 25.87 -4.36 0.91
CA LEU A 5 25.60 -4.49 2.35
C LEU A 5 26.27 -3.39 3.20
N LEU A 6 27.26 -2.69 2.63
CA LEU A 6 27.99 -1.60 3.28
C LEU A 6 27.49 -0.20 2.87
N SER A 7 26.45 -0.12 2.04
CA SER A 7 25.86 1.15 1.64
C SER A 7 25.14 1.80 2.83
N GLN A 8 25.68 2.91 3.34
CA GLN A 8 24.96 3.81 4.27
C GLN A 8 23.91 4.70 3.57
N ARG A 9 23.62 4.48 2.29
CA ARG A 9 22.57 5.24 1.61
C ARG A 9 21.21 4.74 2.11
N PRO A 10 20.30 5.64 2.50
CA PRO A 10 18.92 5.27 2.77
C PRO A 10 18.37 4.51 1.57
N VAL A 11 17.92 3.27 1.80
CA VAL A 11 17.23 2.49 0.79
C VAL A 11 15.81 3.05 0.68
N ASP A 12 15.40 3.45 -0.52
CA ASP A 12 13.99 3.73 -0.81
C ASP A 12 13.27 2.37 -0.83
N VAL A 13 12.84 1.92 0.35
CA VAL A 13 12.26 0.58 0.56
C VAL A 13 11.04 0.37 -0.35
N VAL A 14 10.23 1.41 -0.56
CA VAL A 14 9.09 1.35 -1.48
C VAL A 14 9.56 1.05 -2.90
N ARG A 15 10.61 1.73 -3.39
CA ARG A 15 11.15 1.51 -4.74
C ARG A 15 11.73 0.10 -4.89
N GLU A 16 12.49 -0.39 -3.90
CA GLU A 16 13.05 -1.74 -3.96
C GLU A 16 11.97 -2.81 -4.02
N LEU A 17 10.91 -2.69 -3.20
CA LEU A 17 9.79 -3.62 -3.21
C LEU A 17 9.01 -3.57 -4.55
N GLN A 18 8.87 -2.39 -5.16
CA GLN A 18 8.26 -2.28 -6.49
C GLN A 18 9.11 -2.94 -7.58
N LEU A 19 10.42 -2.72 -7.57
CA LEU A 19 11.34 -3.37 -8.53
C LEU A 19 11.32 -4.89 -8.35
N ASN A 20 11.38 -5.36 -7.10
CA ASN A 20 11.29 -6.78 -6.79
C ASN A 20 9.95 -7.37 -7.25
N ALA A 21 8.83 -6.66 -7.07
CA ALA A 21 7.53 -7.11 -7.57
C ALA A 21 7.51 -7.28 -9.10
N LEU A 22 8.17 -6.39 -9.85
CA LEU A 22 8.31 -6.48 -11.30
C LEU A 22 9.20 -7.67 -11.70
N ASP A 23 10.36 -7.83 -11.05
CA ASP A 23 11.26 -8.97 -11.30
C ASP A 23 10.56 -10.31 -11.04
N LEU A 24 9.68 -10.36 -10.03
CA LEU A 24 8.89 -11.54 -9.72
C LEU A 24 7.79 -11.81 -10.77
N LEU A 25 7.22 -10.79 -11.39
CA LEU A 25 6.30 -10.98 -12.53
C LEU A 25 7.04 -11.63 -13.71
N ASP A 26 8.25 -11.17 -14.01
CA ASP A 26 9.09 -11.69 -15.10
C ASP A 26 9.53 -13.13 -14.83
N GLN A 27 9.72 -13.49 -13.55
CA GLN A 27 10.04 -14.85 -13.12
C GLN A 27 8.81 -15.75 -12.95
N HIS A 28 7.62 -15.28 -13.34
CA HIS A 28 6.34 -15.99 -13.18
C HIS A 28 5.96 -16.32 -11.73
N GLN A 29 6.53 -15.61 -10.76
CA GLN A 29 6.23 -15.73 -9.33
C GLN A 29 5.06 -14.81 -8.93
N TYR A 30 3.93 -15.00 -9.59
CA TYR A 30 2.76 -14.10 -9.54
C TYR A 30 2.23 -13.83 -8.13
N ARG A 31 2.18 -14.86 -7.28
CA ARG A 31 1.75 -14.71 -5.88
C ARG A 31 2.69 -13.78 -5.10
N MET A 32 4.00 -13.96 -5.26
CA MET A 32 4.99 -13.15 -4.56
C MET A 32 4.98 -11.72 -5.09
N ALA A 33 4.87 -11.53 -6.41
CA ALA A 33 4.76 -10.21 -7.02
C ALA A 33 3.60 -9.38 -6.42
N VAL A 34 2.42 -9.98 -6.27
CA VAL A 34 1.25 -9.31 -5.66
C VAL A 34 1.49 -8.97 -4.19
N ILE A 35 2.19 -9.83 -3.43
CA ILE A 35 2.51 -9.58 -2.02
C ILE A 35 3.52 -8.44 -1.86
N GLU A 36 4.57 -8.42 -2.69
CA GLU A 36 5.61 -7.39 -2.67
C GLU A 36 5.04 -6.02 -3.08
N ALA A 37 4.28 -5.98 -4.18
CA ALA A 37 3.60 -4.75 -4.60
C ALA A 37 2.63 -4.24 -3.53
N ARG A 38 1.92 -5.15 -2.85
CA ARG A 38 1.01 -4.78 -1.76
C ARG A 38 1.75 -4.15 -0.59
N THR A 39 2.87 -4.75 -0.20
CA THR A 39 3.74 -4.28 0.88
C THR A 39 4.33 -2.91 0.55
N SER A 40 4.76 -2.72 -0.71
CA SER A 40 5.27 -1.42 -1.17
C SER A 40 4.23 -0.29 -1.01
N LEU A 41 2.96 -0.56 -1.32
CA LEU A 41 1.87 0.42 -1.17
C LEU A 41 1.57 0.72 0.31
N GLU A 42 1.67 -0.28 1.19
CA GLU A 42 1.50 -0.08 2.64
C GLU A 42 2.57 0.84 3.22
N ILE A 43 3.84 0.62 2.86
CA ILE A 43 4.94 1.46 3.32
C ILE A 43 4.82 2.87 2.73
N ALA A 44 4.52 3.00 1.44
CA ALA A 44 4.40 4.29 0.78
C ALA A 44 3.31 5.18 1.40
N VAL A 45 2.16 4.60 1.75
CA VAL A 45 1.09 5.37 2.41
C VAL A 45 1.47 5.74 3.84
N ASP A 46 2.15 4.85 4.56
CA ASP A 46 2.57 5.12 5.94
C ASP A 46 3.61 6.24 6.01
N GLU A 47 4.60 6.23 5.11
CA GLU A 47 5.60 7.29 4.97
C GLU A 47 4.94 8.63 4.62
N ALA A 48 4.05 8.64 3.63
CA ALA A 48 3.38 9.86 3.19
C ALA A 48 2.49 10.46 4.28
N LEU A 49 1.68 9.63 4.94
CA LEU A 49 0.81 10.07 6.03
C LEU A 49 1.63 10.54 7.24
N LEU A 50 2.69 9.83 7.62
CA LEU A 50 3.55 10.22 8.75
C LEU A 50 4.23 11.57 8.49
N SER A 51 4.73 11.78 7.27
CA SER A 51 5.33 13.05 6.87
C SER A 51 4.31 14.19 6.92
N ALA A 52 3.12 14.00 6.34
CA ALA A 52 2.07 15.01 6.34
C ALA A 52 1.53 15.33 7.75
N MET A 53 1.34 14.30 8.59
CA MET A 53 0.92 14.47 9.98
C MET A 53 1.97 15.25 10.78
N THR A 54 3.25 14.92 10.61
CA THR A 54 4.36 15.62 11.26
C THR A 54 4.43 17.08 10.83
N ALA A 55 4.29 17.37 9.53
CA ALA A 55 4.26 18.73 9.00
C ALA A 55 3.07 19.56 9.55
N LYS A 56 1.94 18.90 9.84
CA LYS A 56 0.76 19.53 10.46
C LYS A 56 0.82 19.60 12.00
N GLY A 57 1.92 19.15 12.62
CA GLY A 57 2.07 19.16 14.08
C GLY A 57 1.19 18.16 14.82
N VAL A 58 0.79 17.06 14.18
CA VAL A 58 0.02 15.99 14.81
C VAL A 58 0.92 15.24 15.80
N GLU A 59 0.43 15.10 17.03
CA GLU A 59 1.13 14.37 18.10
C GLU A 59 1.35 12.88 17.73
N PRO A 60 2.50 12.27 18.09
CA PRO A 60 2.82 10.89 17.72
C PRO A 60 1.77 9.85 18.11
N ARG A 61 1.06 10.04 19.22
CA ARG A 61 -0.03 9.14 19.65
C ARG A 61 -1.22 9.19 18.70
N ALA A 62 -1.62 10.39 18.28
CA ALA A 62 -2.72 10.56 17.33
C ALA A 62 -2.35 10.02 15.94
N ALA A 63 -1.09 10.19 15.53
CA ALA A 63 -0.57 9.57 14.31
C ALA A 63 -0.60 8.03 14.39
N SER A 64 -0.21 7.46 15.54
CA SER A 64 -0.27 6.01 15.77
C SER A 64 -1.69 5.46 15.69
N ASP A 65 -2.70 6.15 16.22
CA ASP A 65 -4.09 5.69 16.17
C ASP A 65 -4.63 5.61 14.72
N ILE A 66 -4.20 6.54 13.86
CA ILE A 66 -4.54 6.55 12.43
C ILE A 66 -3.80 5.43 11.69
N LEU A 67 -2.53 5.19 12.05
CA LEU A 67 -1.71 4.16 11.41
C LEU A 67 -2.06 2.74 11.89
N ASP A 68 -2.59 2.60 13.10
CA ASP A 68 -2.85 1.34 13.78
C ASP A 68 -4.34 1.14 14.13
N CYS A 69 -5.20 1.32 13.14
CA CYS A 69 -6.64 1.12 13.33
C CYS A 69 -7.00 -0.35 13.60
N ARG A 70 -7.63 -0.62 14.75
CA ARG A 70 -8.20 -1.94 15.08
C ARG A 70 -9.60 -2.08 14.43
N PRO A 71 -9.95 -3.25 13.87
CA PRO A 71 -11.33 -3.52 13.46
C PRO A 71 -12.25 -3.47 14.70
N SER A 72 -13.47 -2.95 14.53
CA SER A 72 -14.46 -3.00 15.60
C SER A 72 -14.93 -4.43 15.82
N LEU A 73 -15.37 -4.75 17.05
CA LEU A 73 -15.82 -6.09 17.44
C LEU A 73 -17.06 -6.60 16.67
N ASP A 74 -17.77 -5.71 15.96
CA ASP A 74 -19.02 -6.00 15.26
C ASP A 74 -18.88 -6.03 13.72
N ALA A 75 -17.66 -6.00 13.19
CA ALA A 75 -17.41 -5.94 11.74
C ALA A 75 -17.65 -7.28 11.03
N THR A 76 -18.38 -7.28 9.91
CA THR A 76 -18.48 -8.46 9.02
C THR A 76 -17.16 -8.73 8.29
N LEU A 77 -16.97 -9.91 7.68
CA LEU A 77 -15.76 -10.19 6.88
C LEU A 77 -15.58 -9.17 5.73
N ARG A 78 -16.69 -8.72 5.13
CA ARG A 78 -16.70 -7.64 4.13
C ARG A 78 -16.26 -6.33 4.74
N ASP A 79 -16.73 -6.00 5.94
CA ASP A 79 -16.28 -4.81 6.67
C ASP A 79 -14.79 -4.96 7.02
N VAL A 80 -14.30 -6.10 7.52
CA VAL A 80 -12.86 -6.32 7.74
C VAL A 80 -12.04 -6.18 6.44
N VAL A 81 -12.61 -6.57 5.29
CA VAL A 81 -11.98 -6.43 3.97
C VAL A 81 -12.09 -5.00 3.40
N ASP A 82 -13.10 -4.21 3.72
CA ASP A 82 -13.18 -2.80 3.29
C ASP A 82 -12.47 -1.85 4.30
N ASP A 83 -12.39 -2.28 5.56
CA ASP A 83 -12.05 -1.49 6.75
C ASP A 83 -10.70 -1.92 7.37
N ALA A 84 -9.98 -2.87 6.75
CA ALA A 84 -8.61 -3.18 7.15
C ALA A 84 -7.74 -1.92 7.13
N LYS A 85 -6.71 -1.91 7.98
CA LYS A 85 -5.80 -0.78 8.24
C LYS A 85 -5.46 0.05 7.01
N ILE A 86 -5.15 -0.60 5.88
CA ILE A 86 -4.85 0.11 4.65
C ILE A 86 -6.03 0.83 3.99
N GLY A 87 -7.25 0.27 3.98
CA GLY A 87 -8.42 0.89 3.36
C GLY A 87 -8.75 2.22 4.03
N LYS A 88 -8.63 2.27 5.37
CA LYS A 88 -8.77 3.52 6.14
C LYS A 88 -7.67 4.53 5.82
N LYS A 89 -6.41 4.09 5.69
CA LYS A 89 -5.27 4.93 5.28
C LYS A 89 -5.49 5.50 3.87
N LEU A 90 -5.82 4.67 2.89
CA LEU A 90 -6.08 5.07 1.51
C LEU A 90 -7.35 5.92 1.35
N GLY A 91 -8.36 5.71 2.19
CA GLY A 91 -9.57 6.51 2.20
C GLY A 91 -9.43 7.76 3.04
N ARG A 92 -9.78 7.64 4.33
CA ARG A 92 -9.83 8.77 5.26
C ARG A 92 -8.46 9.41 5.48
N GLY A 93 -7.42 8.62 5.73
CA GLY A 93 -6.07 9.13 6.02
C GLY A 93 -5.56 10.03 4.91
N CYS A 94 -5.52 9.52 3.67
CA CYS A 94 -5.11 10.29 2.51
C CYS A 94 -6.00 11.52 2.30
N SER A 95 -7.32 11.41 2.53
CA SER A 95 -8.23 12.55 2.33
C SER A 95 -7.95 13.68 3.32
N GLU A 96 -7.70 13.35 4.58
CA GLU A 96 -7.52 14.29 5.68
C GLU A 96 -6.10 14.91 5.66
N TYR A 97 -5.10 14.13 5.30
CA TYR A 97 -3.70 14.54 5.41
C TYR A 97 -3.03 14.89 4.08
N LEU A 98 -3.46 14.28 2.96
CA LEU A 98 -2.89 14.49 1.64
C LEU A 98 -3.84 15.17 0.64
N GLY A 99 -5.10 15.42 1.04
CA GLY A 99 -6.10 16.06 0.18
C GLY A 99 -6.57 15.18 -1.00
N ILE A 100 -6.33 13.87 -0.95
CA ILE A 100 -6.70 12.91 -2.00
C ILE A 100 -7.39 11.69 -1.40
N ASN A 101 -8.32 11.09 -2.12
CA ASN A 101 -8.90 9.80 -1.73
C ASN A 101 -8.78 8.82 -2.91
N PRO A 102 -7.68 8.04 -2.98
CA PRO A 102 -7.49 7.00 -4.00
C PRO A 102 -8.70 6.07 -4.17
N LEU A 103 -9.44 5.77 -3.10
CA LEU A 103 -10.60 4.88 -3.15
C LEU A 103 -11.84 5.52 -3.77
N ASN A 104 -11.91 6.85 -3.81
CA ASN A 104 -12.99 7.60 -4.45
C ASN A 104 -12.68 7.97 -5.92
N THR A 105 -11.70 7.29 -6.52
CA THR A 105 -11.32 7.39 -7.93
C THR A 105 -11.69 6.11 -8.69
N SER A 106 -11.33 6.03 -9.97
CA SER A 106 -11.40 4.79 -10.76
C SER A 106 -10.58 3.63 -10.17
N LEU A 107 -9.65 3.91 -9.24
CA LEU A 107 -8.81 2.91 -8.58
C LEU A 107 -9.54 2.14 -7.47
N GLY A 108 -10.58 2.71 -6.86
CA GLY A 108 -11.28 2.12 -5.71
C GLY A 108 -11.89 0.73 -5.98
N PRO A 109 -12.63 0.52 -7.07
CA PRO A 109 -13.14 -0.81 -7.43
C PRO A 109 -12.02 -1.81 -7.73
N LYS A 110 -10.96 -1.38 -8.44
CA LYS A 110 -9.80 -2.23 -8.76
C LYS A 110 -9.05 -2.63 -7.48
N TRP A 111 -8.94 -1.71 -6.53
CA TRP A 111 -8.30 -1.90 -5.23
C TRP A 111 -8.94 -3.03 -4.44
N ARG A 112 -10.28 -3.07 -4.35
CA ARG A 112 -10.98 -4.15 -3.65
C ARG A 112 -10.66 -5.53 -4.23
N ARG A 113 -10.60 -5.63 -5.56
CA ARG A 113 -10.24 -6.87 -6.26
C ARG A 113 -8.79 -7.27 -5.99
N ALA A 114 -7.85 -6.34 -6.11
CA ALA A 114 -6.43 -6.60 -5.86
C ALA A 114 -6.16 -6.96 -4.39
N LYS A 115 -6.87 -6.34 -3.45
CA LYS A 115 -6.84 -6.70 -2.04
C LYS A 115 -7.30 -8.13 -1.83
N GLN A 116 -8.49 -8.50 -2.33
CA GLN A 116 -9.01 -9.86 -2.19
C GLN A 116 -8.05 -10.89 -2.79
N LEU A 117 -7.50 -10.60 -3.96
CA LEU A 117 -6.50 -11.45 -4.62
C LEU A 117 -5.30 -11.70 -3.70
N ARG A 118 -4.74 -10.66 -3.08
CA ARG A 118 -3.63 -10.78 -2.15
C ARG A 118 -4.01 -11.59 -0.92
N GLU A 119 -5.15 -11.31 -0.29
CA GLU A 119 -5.58 -12.03 0.93
C GLU A 119 -5.76 -13.53 0.64
N ASP A 120 -6.42 -13.87 -0.47
CA ASP A 120 -6.58 -15.26 -0.92
C ASP A 120 -5.23 -15.92 -1.22
N ALA A 121 -4.33 -15.21 -1.88
CA ALA A 121 -3.02 -15.72 -2.22
C ALA A 121 -2.17 -15.94 -0.95
N SER A 122 -2.12 -14.97 -0.04
CA SER A 122 -1.33 -15.06 1.20
C SER A 122 -1.86 -16.12 2.16
N HIS A 123 -3.17 -16.15 2.42
CA HIS A 123 -3.75 -16.94 3.50
C HIS A 123 -4.36 -18.27 3.05
N HIS A 124 -4.87 -18.35 1.82
CA HIS A 124 -5.58 -19.54 1.33
C HIS A 124 -4.81 -20.30 0.24
N GLY A 125 -3.59 -19.86 -0.09
CA GLY A 125 -2.75 -20.52 -1.10
C GLY A 125 -3.36 -20.49 -2.50
N ARG A 126 -4.27 -19.54 -2.78
CA ARG A 126 -4.89 -19.39 -4.09
C ARG A 126 -3.83 -19.19 -5.18
N ILE A 127 -4.01 -19.88 -6.29
CA ILE A 127 -3.22 -19.66 -7.50
C ILE A 127 -3.61 -18.30 -8.09
N VAL A 128 -2.61 -17.44 -8.28
CA VAL A 128 -2.74 -16.16 -8.97
C VAL A 128 -2.26 -16.34 -10.39
N ASN A 129 -3.08 -15.98 -11.37
CA ASN A 129 -2.65 -16.02 -12.78
C ASN A 129 -1.90 -14.74 -13.18
N GLN A 130 -1.22 -14.78 -14.33
CA GLN A 130 -0.40 -13.67 -14.82
C GLN A 130 -1.20 -12.37 -14.94
N HIS A 131 -2.39 -12.44 -15.55
CA HIS A 131 -3.21 -11.25 -15.78
C HIS A 131 -3.65 -10.61 -14.47
N GLU A 132 -4.11 -11.41 -13.50
CA GLU A 132 -4.46 -10.94 -12.16
C GLU A 132 -3.28 -10.29 -11.44
N ALA A 133 -2.08 -10.86 -11.57
CA ALA A 133 -0.89 -10.30 -10.94
C ALA A 133 -0.44 -8.98 -11.58
N VAL A 134 -0.42 -8.91 -12.91
CA VAL A 134 -0.08 -7.68 -13.64
C VAL A 134 -1.06 -6.57 -13.28
N GLU A 135 -2.37 -6.83 -13.34
CA GLU A 135 -3.40 -5.83 -12.98
C GLU A 135 -3.21 -5.32 -11.54
N ALA A 136 -2.89 -6.20 -10.59
CA ALA A 136 -2.68 -5.82 -9.20
C ALA A 136 -1.40 -4.99 -8.99
N VAL A 137 -0.28 -5.38 -9.61
CA VAL A 137 1.00 -4.67 -9.50
C VAL A 137 0.94 -3.29 -10.14
N GLU A 138 0.33 -3.19 -11.33
CA GLU A 138 0.11 -1.91 -12.02
C GLU A 138 -0.75 -0.97 -11.18
N LEU A 139 -1.86 -1.48 -10.65
CA LEU A 139 -2.75 -0.71 -9.78
C LEU A 139 -2.01 -0.17 -8.55
N MET A 140 -1.25 -1.02 -7.85
CA MET A 140 -0.52 -0.60 -6.65
C MET A 140 0.53 0.46 -6.99
N SER A 141 1.18 0.36 -8.15
CA SER A 141 2.13 1.35 -8.64
C SER A 141 1.46 2.68 -9.00
N GLU A 142 0.28 2.64 -9.60
CA GLU A 142 -0.54 3.83 -9.89
C GLU A 142 -0.96 4.53 -8.59
N MET A 143 -1.40 3.77 -7.58
CA MET A 143 -1.77 4.32 -6.28
C MET A 143 -0.57 4.95 -5.55
N ILE A 144 0.61 4.30 -5.57
CA ILE A 144 1.84 4.87 -5.01
C ILE A 144 2.20 6.19 -5.70
N SER A 145 2.11 6.23 -7.03
CA SER A 145 2.40 7.43 -7.81
C SER A 145 1.47 8.59 -7.45
N LEU A 146 0.17 8.32 -7.32
CA LEU A 146 -0.83 9.30 -6.88
C LEU A 146 -0.55 9.84 -5.47
N ILE A 147 -0.20 8.96 -4.54
CA ILE A 147 0.12 9.31 -3.14
C ILE A 147 1.38 10.18 -3.08
N ARG A 148 2.46 9.76 -3.75
CA ARG A 148 3.73 10.51 -3.79
C ARG A 148 3.55 11.90 -4.42
N ALA A 149 2.81 11.98 -5.53
CA ALA A 149 2.53 13.26 -6.19
C ALA A 149 1.72 14.22 -5.32
N SER A 150 0.89 13.69 -4.41
CA SER A 150 0.09 14.50 -3.49
C SER A 150 0.91 14.94 -2.27
N ALA A 151 1.75 14.05 -1.73
CA ALA A 151 2.65 14.35 -0.62
C ALA A 151 3.74 15.39 -0.97
N ALA A 152 4.13 15.47 -2.25
CA ALA A 152 5.12 16.45 -2.72
C ALA A 152 4.59 17.88 -2.89
N ARG A 153 3.28 18.11 -2.74
CA ARG A 153 2.69 19.46 -2.87
C ARG A 153 2.92 20.26 -1.57
N PRO A 154 3.42 21.51 -1.64
CA PRO A 154 3.47 22.37 -0.48
C PRO A 154 2.04 22.65 0.03
N ALA A 155 1.89 22.64 1.36
CA ALA A 155 0.63 22.95 2.06
C ALA A 155 0.22 24.41 1.90
#